data_AF-A0A7S3RXI2-F1
#
_entry.id   AF-A0A7S3RXI2-F1
#
_cell.length_a   1.000
_cell.length_b   1.000
_cell.length_c   1.000
_cell.angle_alpha   90.00
_cell.angle_beta   90.00
_cell.angle_gamma   90.00
#
_symmetry.space_group_name_H-M   'P 1'
#
loop_
_entity.id
_entity.type
_entity.pdbx_description
1 polymer ?
#
loop_
_entity_poly.entity_id
_entity_poly.type
_entity_poly.pdbx_seq_one_letter_code
_entity_poly.pdbx_strand_id
1 'polypeptide(L)'
;EKFTRAMTSNMVPLALGGNDFEDYEAMGMTRRDVIYVDDFSNVSALASYLKNMDDATYNGYHAWRQTKRYRSGKEDAQQPYCELCQQLHLKPELQKPTRTFGDLVR
;
A
#
# COMPACT_ATOMS: atom_id res chain seq x y z
N GLU A 1 -10.44 -4.26 2.06
CA GLU A 1 -9.67 -4.24 3.33
C GLU A 1 -9.89 -2.84 3.98
N LYS A 2 -9.67 -2.65 5.29
CA LYS A 2 -10.04 -1.42 6.03
C LYS A 2 -9.11 -0.25 5.72
N PHE A 3 -7.79 -0.49 5.72
CA PHE A 3 -6.77 0.52 5.45
C PHE A 3 -6.92 1.11 4.04
N THR A 4 -7.06 0.25 3.03
CA THR A 4 -7.18 0.70 1.64
C THR A 4 -8.49 1.44 1.36
N ARG A 5 -9.56 1.16 2.11
CA ARG A 5 -10.83 1.89 1.97
C ARG A 5 -10.66 3.37 2.28
N ALA A 6 -9.99 3.73 3.38
CA ALA A 6 -9.74 5.13 3.73
C ALA A 6 -8.98 5.86 2.60
N MET A 7 -7.93 5.22 2.08
CA MET A 7 -7.13 5.73 0.96
C MET A 7 -7.98 5.98 -0.29
N THR A 8 -8.79 5.00 -0.69
CA THR A 8 -9.66 5.12 -1.88
C THR A 8 -10.82 6.11 -1.70
N SER A 9 -11.22 6.40 -0.46
CA SER A 9 -12.29 7.33 -0.12
C SER A 9 -11.82 8.76 0.15
N ASN A 10 -10.58 9.11 -0.27
CA ASN A 10 -10.00 10.43 -0.04
C ASN A 10 -9.88 10.83 1.44
N MET A 11 -9.67 9.85 2.31
CA MET A 11 -9.44 10.06 3.74
C MET A 11 -8.00 9.74 4.11
N VAL A 12 -7.51 10.36 5.19
CA VAL A 12 -6.25 9.97 5.82
C VAL A 12 -6.49 8.72 6.68
N PRO A 13 -5.76 7.61 6.47
CA PRO A 13 -5.91 6.43 7.31
C PRO A 13 -5.38 6.70 8.72
N LEU A 14 -6.23 6.41 9.71
CA LEU A 14 -5.81 6.20 11.10
C LEU A 14 -5.59 4.70 11.28
N ALA A 15 -4.34 4.28 11.35
CA ALA A 15 -3.93 2.89 11.34
C ALA A 15 -3.63 2.38 12.76
N LEU A 16 -4.30 1.28 13.13
CA LEU A 16 -4.04 0.51 14.33
C LEU A 16 -4.03 -0.97 13.93
N GLY A 17 -2.93 -1.66 14.25
CA GLY A 17 -2.68 -3.04 13.81
C GLY A 17 -1.42 -3.14 12.95
N GLY A 18 -1.30 -4.24 12.21
CA GLY A 18 0.02 -4.72 11.79
C GLY A 18 0.76 -5.36 12.96
N ASN A 19 1.87 -6.03 12.69
CA ASN A 19 2.83 -6.39 13.75
C ASN A 19 3.48 -5.12 14.31
N ASP A 20 3.78 -4.17 13.43
CA ASP A 20 4.35 -2.85 13.68
C ASP A 20 4.15 -1.96 12.42
N PHE A 21 4.84 -0.82 12.36
CA PHE A 21 4.77 0.07 11.20
C PHE A 21 5.42 -0.51 9.93
N GLU A 22 6.31 -1.51 10.04
CA GLU A 22 7.02 -2.09 8.90
C GLU A 22 6.06 -2.77 7.92
N ASP A 23 4.94 -3.31 8.40
CA ASP A 23 3.87 -3.85 7.54
C ASP A 23 3.32 -2.79 6.58
N TYR A 24 3.22 -1.54 7.02
CA TYR A 24 2.78 -0.42 6.18
C TYR A 24 3.90 0.07 5.26
N GLU A 25 5.16 0.05 5.72
CA GLU A 25 6.32 0.35 4.88
C GLU A 25 6.49 -0.67 3.75
N ALA A 26 6.21 -1.95 4.00
CA ALA A 26 6.20 -3.01 2.98
C ALA A 26 5.12 -2.78 1.91
N MET A 27 4.01 -2.11 2.28
CA MET A 27 3.01 -1.60 1.33
C MET A 27 3.41 -0.28 0.66
N GLY A 28 4.63 0.20 0.92
CA GLY A 28 5.19 1.42 0.38
C GLY A 28 4.68 2.69 1.06
N MET A 29 4.12 2.62 2.26
CA MET A 29 3.64 3.80 3.01
C MET A 29 4.75 4.38 3.88
N THR A 30 4.61 5.65 4.25
CA THR A 30 5.51 6.34 5.19
C THR A 30 4.71 6.98 6.32
N ARG A 31 5.38 7.41 7.40
CA ARG A 31 4.76 8.17 8.51
C ARG A 31 4.10 9.48 8.07
N ARG A 32 4.42 9.96 6.86
CA ARG A 32 3.80 11.12 6.24
C ARG A 32 2.55 10.79 5.43
N ASP A 33 2.21 9.51 5.27
CA ASP A 33 1.07 9.06 4.47
C ASP A 33 -0.09 8.54 5.36
N VAL A 34 0.21 8.21 6.63
CA VAL A 34 -0.66 7.52 7.58
C VAL A 34 -0.44 8.06 8.98
N ILE A 35 -1.52 8.16 9.76
CA ILE A 35 -1.44 8.39 11.20
C ILE A 35 -1.41 7.01 11.87
N TYR A 36 -0.26 6.59 12.37
CA TYR A 36 -0.12 5.31 13.07
C TYR A 36 -0.37 5.50 14.56
N VAL A 37 -1.28 4.72 15.13
CA VAL A 37 -1.76 4.94 16.51
C VAL A 37 -0.68 4.71 17.56
N ASP A 38 0.22 3.72 17.37
CA ASP A 38 1.24 3.42 18.38
C ASP A 38 2.43 4.40 18.39
N ASP A 39 2.43 5.41 17.51
CA ASP A 39 3.38 6.54 17.62
C ASP A 39 3.06 7.47 18.78
N PHE A 40 1.83 7.37 19.30
CA PHE A 40 1.36 8.21 20.37
C PHE A 40 1.53 7.46 21.69
N SER A 41 2.07 8.14 22.70
CA SER A 41 2.28 7.54 24.03
C SER A 41 0.99 7.06 24.70
N ASN A 42 -0.17 7.60 24.31
CA ASN A 42 -1.49 7.18 24.74
C ASN A 42 -2.59 7.80 23.86
N VAL A 43 -3.83 7.33 24.05
CA VAL A 43 -5.02 7.79 23.32
C VAL A 43 -5.30 9.28 23.53
N SER A 44 -4.97 9.86 24.69
CA SER A 44 -5.16 11.29 24.92
C SER A 44 -4.21 12.14 24.08
N ALA A 45 -2.97 11.68 23.88
CA ALA A 45 -2.01 12.34 23.00
C ALA A 45 -2.48 12.30 21.53
N LEU A 46 -2.98 11.14 21.07
CA LEU A 46 -3.60 11.01 19.75
C LEU A 46 -4.81 11.94 19.60
N ALA A 47 -5.73 11.97 20.57
CA ALA A 47 -6.90 12.81 20.51
C ALA A 47 -6.54 14.31 20.46
N SER A 48 -5.54 14.73 21.25
CA SER A 48 -5.02 16.09 21.21
C SER A 48 -4.39 16.42 19.86
N TYR A 49 -3.64 15.49 19.26
CA TYR A 49 -3.07 15.65 17.93
C TYR A 49 -4.16 15.85 16.86
N LEU A 50 -5.18 14.99 16.84
CA LEU A 50 -6.29 15.06 15.88
C LEU A 50 -7.12 16.35 16.04
N LYS A 51 -7.37 16.80 17.27
CA LYS A 51 -8.16 18.02 17.53
C LYS A 51 -7.45 19.31 17.12
N ASN A 52 -6.13 19.33 17.20
CA ASN A 52 -5.32 20.53 16.90
C ASN A 52 -4.73 20.48 15.48
N MET A 53 -5.09 19.49 14.67
CA MET A 53 -4.60 19.37 13.29
C MET A 53 -5.19 20.48 12.43
N ASP A 54 -4.32 21.20 11.72
CA ASP A 54 -4.72 22.20 10.74
C ASP A 54 -4.85 21.60 9.33
N ASP A 55 -5.47 22.36 8.43
CA ASP A 55 -5.70 21.94 7.04
C ASP A 55 -4.38 21.65 6.31
N ALA A 56 -3.32 22.40 6.61
CA ALA A 56 -2.01 22.20 5.98
C ALA A 56 -1.42 20.84 6.36
N THR A 57 -1.45 20.47 7.64
CA THR A 57 -0.98 19.19 8.14
C THR A 57 -1.84 18.05 7.58
N TYR A 58 -3.17 18.20 7.62
CA TYR A 58 -4.09 17.20 7.07
C TYR A 58 -3.84 16.97 5.58
N ASN A 59 -3.71 18.04 4.79
CA ASN A 59 -3.42 17.95 3.36
C ASN A 59 -2.04 17.35 3.06
N GLY A 60 -1.06 17.53 3.97
CA GLY A 60 0.26 16.90 3.88
C GLY A 60 0.19 15.37 3.79
N TYR A 61 -0.77 14.74 4.47
CA TYR A 61 -0.97 13.28 4.42
C TYR A 61 -1.41 12.75 3.05
N HIS A 62 -1.83 13.64 2.14
CA HIS A 62 -2.21 13.27 0.78
C HIS A 62 -1.08 13.40 -0.24
N ALA A 63 0.13 13.79 0.18
CA ALA A 63 1.28 14.01 -0.71
C ALA A 63 1.66 12.76 -1.53
N TRP A 64 1.47 11.55 -0.98
CA TRP A 64 1.74 10.30 -1.71
C TRP A 64 1.00 10.18 -3.03
N ARG A 65 -0.15 10.86 -3.21
CA ARG A 65 -0.93 10.80 -4.46
C ARG A 65 -0.21 11.40 -5.65
N GLN A 66 0.83 12.20 -5.41
CA GLN A 66 1.67 12.78 -6.45
C GLN A 66 2.69 11.77 -7.00
N THR A 67 3.06 10.75 -6.22
CA THR A 67 4.14 9.81 -6.54
C THR A 67 3.69 8.36 -6.62
N LYS A 68 2.53 8.02 -6.03
CA LYS A 68 2.00 6.67 -5.93
C LYS A 68 0.54 6.65 -6.37
N ARG A 69 0.11 5.52 -6.93
CA ARG A 69 -1.28 5.27 -7.32
C ARG A 69 -1.77 3.97 -6.69
N TYR A 70 -2.95 4.02 -6.08
CA TYR A 70 -3.62 2.80 -5.65
C TYR A 70 -4.08 2.00 -6.86
N ARG A 71 -3.70 0.72 -6.91
CA ARG A 71 -4.24 -0.25 -7.86
C ARG A 71 -5.46 -0.92 -7.25
N SER A 72 -6.57 -0.90 -7.98
CA SER A 72 -7.76 -1.63 -7.57
C SER A 72 -7.54 -3.13 -7.67
N GLY A 73 -8.30 -3.91 -6.90
CA GLY A 73 -8.23 -5.38 -6.98
C GLY A 73 -8.53 -5.92 -8.38
N LYS A 74 -9.28 -5.19 -9.21
CA LYS A 74 -9.48 -5.54 -10.63
C LYS A 74 -8.20 -5.38 -11.44
N GLU A 75 -7.47 -4.28 -11.25
CA GLU A 75 -6.19 -4.05 -11.93
C GLU A 75 -5.14 -5.06 -11.47
N ASP A 76 -5.10 -5.35 -10.17
CA ASP A 76 -4.22 -6.39 -9.62
C ASP A 76 -4.50 -7.76 -10.21
N ALA A 77 -5.78 -8.11 -10.34
CA ALA A 77 -6.19 -9.39 -10.94
C ALA A 77 -5.88 -9.46 -12.45
N GLN A 78 -5.83 -8.33 -13.15
CA GLN A 78 -5.52 -8.28 -14.58
C GLN A 78 -4.01 -8.34 -14.87
N GLN A 79 -3.19 -7.82 -13.96
CA GLN A 79 -1.74 -7.70 -14.17
C GLN A 79 -1.05 -9.03 -14.55
N PRO A 80 -1.30 -10.18 -13.89
CA PRO A 80 -0.70 -11.45 -14.29
C PRO A 80 -1.04 -11.88 -15.72
N TYR A 81 -2.26 -11.58 -16.19
CA TYR A 81 -2.66 -11.89 -17.57
C TYR A 81 -1.95 -10.99 -18.58
N CYS A 82 -1.77 -9.71 -18.26
CA CYS A 82 -0.98 -8.78 -19.07
C CYS A 82 0.49 -9.24 -19.16
N GLU A 83 1.08 -9.66 -18.03
CA GLU A 83 2.44 -10.19 -17.99
C GLU A 83 2.56 -11.48 -18.82
N LEU A 84 1.61 -12.40 -18.69
CA LEU A 84 1.56 -13.61 -19.51
C LEU A 84 1.45 -13.28 -21.01
N CYS A 85 0.55 -12.36 -21.38
CA CYS A 85 0.37 -11.92 -22.77
C CYS A 85 1.68 -11.33 -23.34
N GLN A 86 2.37 -10.49 -22.57
CA GLN A 86 3.68 -9.95 -22.97
C GLN A 86 4.72 -11.06 -23.17
N GLN A 87 4.77 -12.06 -22.29
CA GLN A 87 5.67 -13.21 -22.42
C GLN A 87 5.38 -14.01 -23.70
N LEU A 88 4.09 -14.26 -24.01
CA LEU A 88 3.70 -15.03 -25.19
C LEU A 88 4.05 -14.33 -26.52
N HIS A 89 4.23 -13.00 -26.51
CA HIS A 89 4.70 -12.25 -27.68
C HIS A 89 6.23 -12.23 -27.83
N LEU A 90 7.00 -12.68 -26.84
CA LEU A 90 8.45 -12.84 -26.97
C LEU A 90 8.77 -14.12 -27.76
N LYS A 91 9.91 -14.12 -28.45
CA LYS A 91 10.46 -15.36 -29.03
C LYS A 91 10.71 -16.39 -27.93
N PRO A 92 10.54 -17.70 -28.18
CA PRO A 92 10.67 -18.74 -27.16
C PRO A 92 11.97 -18.65 -26.34
N GLU A 93 13.09 -18.32 -26.97
CA GLU A 93 14.40 -18.18 -26.32
C GLU A 93 14.51 -16.99 -25.35
N LEU A 94 13.58 -16.04 -25.41
CA LEU A 94 13.51 -14.85 -24.54
C LEU A 94 12.39 -14.95 -23.50
N GLN A 95 11.59 -16.01 -23.53
CA GLN A 95 10.50 -16.21 -22.56
C GLN A 95 11.03 -16.62 -21.19
N LYS A 96 10.33 -16.24 -20.13
CA LYS A 96 10.60 -16.73 -18.78
C LYS A 96 10.47 -18.27 -18.77
N PRO A 97 11.43 -18.99 -18.17
CA PRO A 97 11.38 -20.45 -18.16
C PRO A 97 10.15 -20.96 -17.40
N THR A 98 9.49 -21.96 -17.97
CA THR A 98 8.38 -22.66 -17.31
C THR A 98 8.90 -23.31 -16.04
N ARG A 99 8.28 -22.97 -14.91
CA ARG A 99 8.53 -23.66 -13.64
C ARG A 99 7.50 -24.76 -13.46
N THR A 100 7.96 -25.90 -13.01
CA THR A 100 7.13 -27.01 -12.57
C THR A 100 6.98 -26.96 -11.05
N PHE A 101 6.03 -27.73 -10.50
CA PHE A 101 5.87 -27.81 -9.05
C PHE A 101 7.16 -28.26 -8.34
N GLY A 102 7.97 -29.11 -8.98
CA GLY A 102 9.26 -29.55 -8.43
C GLY A 102 10.29 -28.43 -8.23
N ASP A 103 10.15 -27.30 -8.93
CA ASP A 103 11.06 -26.15 -8.83
C ASP A 103 10.72 -25.23 -7.65
N LEU A 104 9.57 -25.42 -6.99
CA LEU A 104 9.11 -24.60 -5.87
C LEU A 104 9.44 -25.20 -4.49
N VAL A 105 9.88 -26.46 -4.43
CA VAL A 105 10.09 -27.21 -3.17
C VAL A 105 11.58 -27.35 -2.83
N ARG A 106 12.42 -26.36 -3.18
CA ARG A 106 13.84 -26.30 -2.81
C ARG A 106 14.12 -25.18 -1.83
#